data_AF-A0A538EAZ8-F1
#
_entry.id   AF-A0A538EAZ8-F1
#
_cell.length_a   1.000
_cell.length_b   1.000
_cell.length_c   1.000
_cell.angle_alpha   90.00
_cell.angle_beta   90.00
_cell.angle_gamma   90.00
#
_symmetry.space_group_name_H-M   'P 1'
#
loop_
_entity.id
_entity.type
_entity.pdbx_description
1 polymer ?
#
loop_
_entity_poly.entity_id
_entity_poly.type
_entity_poly.pdbx_seq_one_letter_code
_entity_poly.pdbx_strand_id
1 'polypeptide(L)'
;MAVLPPYARWRAKRVWLRDPARAIALLDGMGHRELDGEALGVRAWLALTVERDETGAHLAARVALLRGGDTRLASATLAEVLLRRRDYDEALAVLRDARKRLPDIPWYEITLADALLDAGRTEEAEALLEQATEHPQLRRHALKRLSRLALERDDRPAARRWFEELVGLAPNYLVYASDHAALAELQLADGDAEAARETLRRAACIYPRNPRLRALRAERFGEEEPLAETARGPVSEERVGTRRIPVRTEMITARSGLAPVVARSTAGLRRPGDVIAIGESPAAAGQARIVPLELVRAGPLARMLSRFVGSIGPLHSPEGMQGAIMEAGRVRVIAGAIAGAVGKLIGRRGWFYRVAGPGAAMIDDVAAALPPHDHHIVFGPRAPAELATGLARELDCGVAIVDANHLSGAWVVGASPGIDAAWVEAALSDNPAGNEDERTPIVILRPLEPTAAGQPEASAGAR
;
A
#
# COMPACT_ATOMS: atom_id res chain seq x y z
N MET A 1 -18.07 -34.47 -9.62
CA MET A 1 -17.76 -34.38 -11.07
C MET A 1 -16.35 -33.85 -11.22
N ALA A 2 -15.47 -34.56 -11.93
CA ALA A 2 -14.13 -34.07 -12.20
C ALA A 2 -14.21 -32.76 -13.02
N VAL A 3 -13.55 -31.71 -12.56
CA VAL A 3 -13.49 -30.43 -13.28
C VAL A 3 -12.55 -30.60 -14.46
N LEU A 4 -12.99 -30.23 -15.67
CA LEU A 4 -12.16 -30.35 -16.88
C LEU A 4 -10.89 -29.48 -16.74
N PRO A 5 -9.68 -30.01 -17.02
CA PRO A 5 -8.42 -29.28 -16.82
C PRO A 5 -8.34 -27.91 -17.52
N PRO A 6 -8.86 -27.70 -18.76
CA PRO A 6 -8.89 -26.37 -19.37
C PRO A 6 -9.73 -25.37 -18.58
N TYR A 7 -10.88 -25.78 -18.04
CA TYR A 7 -11.73 -24.92 -17.22
C TYR A 7 -11.07 -24.63 -15.87
N ALA A 8 -10.47 -25.63 -15.22
CA ALA A 8 -9.76 -25.45 -13.96
C ALA A 8 -8.63 -24.41 -14.09
N ARG A 9 -7.78 -24.54 -15.11
CA ARG A 9 -6.73 -23.56 -15.44
C ARG A 9 -7.29 -22.16 -15.70
N TRP A 10 -8.31 -22.06 -16.56
CA TRP A 10 -8.96 -20.79 -16.87
C TRP A 10 -9.54 -20.13 -15.62
N ARG A 11 -10.15 -20.91 -14.73
CA ARG A 11 -10.79 -20.41 -13.52
C ARG A 11 -9.75 -19.98 -12.49
N ALA A 12 -8.71 -20.78 -12.23
CA ALA A 12 -7.63 -20.47 -11.31
C ALA A 12 -6.97 -19.12 -11.64
N LYS A 13 -6.64 -18.89 -12.92
CA LYS A 13 -6.09 -17.63 -13.44
C LYS A 13 -6.97 -16.40 -13.18
N ARG A 14 -8.26 -16.58 -12.90
CA ARG A 14 -9.23 -15.49 -12.67
C ARG A 14 -9.70 -15.36 -11.22
N VAL A 15 -9.26 -16.25 -10.34
CA VAL A 15 -9.66 -16.23 -8.92
C VAL A 15 -8.48 -16.15 -7.97
N TRP A 16 -7.25 -16.37 -8.42
CA TRP A 16 -6.06 -16.40 -7.56
C TRP A 16 -5.94 -15.22 -6.58
N LEU A 17 -6.29 -13.99 -7.00
CA LEU A 17 -6.21 -12.82 -6.11
C LEU A 17 -7.33 -12.80 -5.06
N ARG A 18 -8.59 -12.95 -5.52
CA ARG A 18 -9.80 -12.81 -4.68
C ARG A 18 -10.11 -14.04 -3.84
N ASP A 19 -9.73 -15.22 -4.32
CA ASP A 19 -10.00 -16.52 -3.73
C ASP A 19 -8.81 -17.47 -4.02
N PRO A 20 -7.65 -17.23 -3.37
CA PRO A 20 -6.45 -18.04 -3.58
C PRO A 20 -6.64 -19.49 -3.16
N ALA A 21 -7.39 -19.75 -2.08
CA ALA A 21 -7.66 -21.11 -1.61
C ALA A 21 -8.34 -21.94 -2.71
N ARG A 22 -9.34 -21.38 -3.39
CA ARG A 22 -9.96 -22.04 -4.54
C ARG A 22 -9.01 -22.16 -5.73
N ALA A 23 -8.16 -21.16 -5.98
CA ALA A 23 -7.17 -21.26 -7.06
C ALA A 23 -6.19 -22.42 -6.80
N ILE A 24 -5.67 -22.56 -5.58
CA ILE A 24 -4.81 -23.67 -5.15
C ILE A 24 -5.56 -24.99 -5.36
N ALA A 25 -6.77 -25.13 -4.82
CA ALA A 25 -7.54 -26.37 -4.95
C ALA A 25 -7.82 -26.77 -6.42
N LEU A 26 -8.06 -25.80 -7.31
CA LEU A 26 -8.22 -26.05 -8.74
C LEU A 26 -6.93 -26.51 -9.41
N LEU A 27 -5.78 -25.97 -8.99
CA LEU A 27 -4.47 -26.28 -9.57
C LEU A 27 -3.93 -27.62 -9.07
N ASP A 28 -4.05 -27.89 -7.76
CA ASP A 28 -3.57 -29.12 -7.11
C ASP A 28 -4.44 -30.33 -7.47
N GLY A 29 -5.69 -30.11 -7.91
CA GLY A 29 -6.55 -31.15 -8.44
C GLY A 29 -6.16 -31.66 -9.84
N MET A 30 -5.11 -31.11 -10.46
CA MET A 30 -4.62 -31.49 -11.79
C MET A 30 -3.28 -32.21 -11.72
N GLY A 31 -3.00 -33.09 -12.69
CA GLY A 31 -1.68 -33.70 -12.81
C GLY A 31 -0.62 -32.70 -13.28
N HIS A 32 0.65 -32.90 -12.89
CA HIS A 32 1.76 -32.00 -13.26
C HIS A 32 1.96 -31.80 -14.78
N ARG A 33 1.52 -32.75 -15.62
CA ARG A 33 1.57 -32.64 -17.09
C ARG A 33 0.43 -31.78 -17.67
N GLU A 34 -0.64 -31.58 -16.92
CA GLU A 34 -1.83 -30.83 -17.36
C GLU A 34 -1.71 -29.31 -17.12
N LEU A 35 -0.85 -28.92 -16.16
CA LEU A 35 -0.53 -27.53 -15.86
C LEU A 35 0.33 -26.94 -16.99
N ASP A 36 -0.22 -25.98 -17.74
CA ASP A 36 0.59 -25.19 -18.67
C ASP A 36 1.47 -24.19 -17.90
N GLY A 37 2.40 -23.52 -18.60
CA GLY A 37 3.29 -22.57 -17.95
C GLY A 37 2.54 -21.41 -17.27
N GLU A 38 1.39 -20.98 -17.80
CA GLU A 38 0.59 -19.94 -17.15
C GLU A 38 -0.01 -20.42 -15.80
N ALA A 39 -0.57 -21.62 -15.77
CA ALA A 39 -1.11 -22.22 -14.56
C ALA A 39 -0.02 -22.47 -13.52
N LEU A 40 1.17 -22.91 -13.97
CA LEU A 40 2.34 -23.05 -13.11
C LEU A 40 2.82 -21.71 -12.55
N GLY A 41 2.78 -20.63 -13.34
CA GLY A 41 3.10 -19.28 -12.86
C GLY A 41 2.15 -18.81 -11.76
N VAL A 42 0.84 -19.07 -11.91
CA VAL A 42 -0.14 -18.82 -10.83
C VAL A 42 0.15 -19.68 -9.60
N ARG A 43 0.44 -20.97 -9.79
CA ARG A 43 0.76 -21.88 -8.68
C ARG A 43 2.01 -21.44 -7.92
N ALA A 44 3.03 -21.00 -8.65
CA ALA A 44 4.29 -20.51 -8.10
C ALA A 44 4.07 -19.25 -7.26
N TRP A 45 3.29 -18.30 -7.78
CA TRP A 45 2.93 -17.09 -7.04
C TRP A 45 2.18 -17.41 -5.74
N LEU A 46 1.20 -18.33 -5.79
CA LEU A 46 0.43 -18.75 -4.62
C LEU A 46 1.27 -19.51 -3.60
N ALA A 47 2.19 -20.37 -4.05
CA ALA A 47 3.18 -21.04 -3.19
C ALA A 47 4.01 -20.00 -2.42
N LEU A 48 4.53 -18.98 -3.12
CA LEU A 48 5.36 -17.96 -2.52
C LEU A 48 4.61 -17.07 -1.53
N THR A 49 3.39 -16.66 -1.89
CA THR A 49 2.69 -15.56 -1.23
C THR A 49 1.67 -16.00 -0.19
N VAL A 50 1.02 -17.15 -0.40
CA VAL A 50 -0.07 -17.65 0.45
C VAL A 50 0.42 -18.79 1.32
N GLU A 51 1.07 -19.78 0.71
CA GLU A 51 1.56 -20.97 1.42
C GLU A 51 2.92 -20.74 2.08
N ARG A 52 3.65 -19.71 1.63
CA ARG A 52 5.04 -19.41 2.03
C ARG A 52 5.98 -20.59 1.80
N ASP A 53 5.70 -21.39 0.78
CA ASP A 53 6.55 -22.48 0.30
C ASP A 53 7.51 -21.95 -0.76
N GLU A 54 8.68 -21.48 -0.31
CA GLU A 54 9.70 -20.94 -1.21
C GLU A 54 10.26 -21.98 -2.18
N THR A 55 10.44 -23.23 -1.74
CA THR A 55 10.99 -24.30 -2.57
C THR A 55 10.03 -24.70 -3.67
N GLY A 56 8.75 -24.90 -3.32
CA GLY A 56 7.70 -25.17 -4.30
C GLY A 56 7.50 -24.01 -5.26
N ALA A 57 7.54 -22.76 -4.77
CA ALA A 57 7.46 -21.57 -5.60
C ALA A 57 8.59 -21.50 -6.64
N HIS A 58 9.84 -21.71 -6.19
CA HIS A 58 11.02 -21.71 -7.04
C HIS A 58 10.91 -22.75 -8.17
N LEU A 59 10.58 -24.00 -7.81
CA LEU A 59 10.46 -25.10 -8.77
C LEU A 59 9.33 -24.84 -9.77
N ALA A 60 8.15 -24.45 -9.29
CA ALA A 60 7.00 -24.18 -10.14
C ALA A 60 7.28 -23.02 -11.11
N ALA A 61 7.93 -21.95 -10.65
CA ALA A 61 8.31 -20.81 -11.48
C ALA A 61 9.32 -21.20 -12.57
N ARG A 62 10.38 -21.95 -12.23
CA ARG A 62 11.34 -22.43 -13.23
C ARG A 62 10.69 -23.29 -14.30
N VAL A 63 9.83 -24.23 -13.91
CA VAL A 63 9.14 -25.10 -14.87
C VAL A 63 8.15 -24.28 -15.73
N ALA A 64 7.49 -23.28 -15.16
CA ALA A 64 6.62 -22.38 -15.91
C ALA A 64 7.36 -21.67 -17.06
N LEU A 65 8.53 -21.10 -16.75
CA LEU A 65 9.38 -20.41 -17.73
C LEU A 65 9.91 -21.37 -18.81
N LEU A 66 10.36 -22.57 -18.43
CA LEU A 66 10.82 -23.60 -19.37
C LEU A 66 9.72 -24.06 -20.34
N ARG A 67 8.45 -24.08 -19.89
CA ARG A 67 7.29 -24.42 -20.74
C ARG A 67 6.84 -23.25 -21.63
N GLY A 68 7.62 -22.17 -21.73
CA GLY A 68 7.30 -21.00 -22.54
C GLY A 68 6.10 -20.19 -22.03
N GLY A 69 5.58 -20.51 -20.84
CA GLY A 69 4.48 -19.79 -20.23
C GLY A 69 4.99 -18.73 -19.29
N ASP A 70 5.84 -17.83 -19.78
CA ASP A 70 6.24 -16.63 -19.04
C ASP A 70 5.03 -15.70 -18.84
N THR A 71 4.19 -16.11 -17.91
CA THR A 71 3.29 -15.23 -17.20
C THR A 71 4.16 -14.55 -16.18
N ARG A 72 4.46 -13.28 -16.36
CA ARG A 72 4.76 -12.24 -15.35
C ARG A 72 4.88 -12.72 -13.89
N LEU A 73 3.87 -13.44 -13.38
CA LEU A 73 3.88 -14.18 -12.10
C LEU A 73 5.07 -15.12 -11.88
N ALA A 74 5.44 -15.97 -12.84
CA ALA A 74 6.56 -16.90 -12.77
C ALA A 74 7.90 -16.15 -12.69
N SER A 75 8.14 -15.18 -13.58
CA SER A 75 9.34 -14.35 -13.56
C SER A 75 9.46 -13.55 -12.26
N ALA A 76 8.37 -12.92 -11.80
CA ALA A 76 8.35 -12.20 -10.52
C ALA A 76 8.58 -13.13 -9.33
N THR A 77 7.96 -14.33 -9.32
CA THR A 77 8.16 -15.32 -8.28
C THR A 77 9.62 -15.77 -8.23
N LEU A 78 10.20 -16.14 -9.37
CA LEU A 78 11.57 -16.64 -9.43
C LEU A 78 12.58 -15.55 -9.05
N ALA A 79 12.43 -14.33 -9.57
CA ALA A 79 13.27 -13.20 -9.22
C ALA A 79 13.21 -12.90 -7.72
N GLU A 80 12.01 -12.83 -7.13
CA GLU A 80 11.81 -12.60 -5.70
C GLU A 80 12.46 -13.69 -4.83
N VAL A 81 12.35 -14.97 -5.21
CA VAL A 81 13.04 -16.05 -4.50
C VAL A 81 14.56 -15.93 -4.60
N LEU A 82 15.09 -15.64 -5.79
CA LEU A 82 16.53 -15.52 -6.03
C LEU A 82 17.12 -14.31 -5.28
N LEU A 83 16.44 -13.16 -5.28
CA LEU A 83 16.84 -11.97 -4.51
C LEU A 83 16.93 -12.28 -3.01
N ARG A 84 15.98 -13.05 -2.46
CA ARG A 84 16.02 -13.47 -1.04
C ARG A 84 17.23 -14.35 -0.73
N ARG A 85 17.60 -15.24 -1.66
CA ARG A 85 18.78 -16.09 -1.55
C ARG A 85 20.08 -15.36 -1.82
N ARG A 86 20.00 -14.09 -2.24
CA ARG A 86 21.13 -13.26 -2.69
C ARG A 86 21.79 -13.80 -3.97
N ASP A 87 21.04 -14.56 -4.76
CA ASP A 87 21.43 -15.06 -6.08
C ASP A 87 21.18 -13.95 -7.12
N TYR A 88 21.84 -12.79 -6.92
CA TYR A 88 21.52 -11.55 -7.63
C TYR A 88 21.69 -11.65 -9.14
N ASP A 89 22.77 -12.27 -9.63
CA ASP A 89 23.01 -12.38 -11.07
C ASP A 89 21.93 -13.17 -11.79
N GLU A 90 21.44 -14.26 -11.18
CA GLU A 90 20.35 -15.04 -11.76
C GLU A 90 19.02 -14.27 -11.68
N ALA A 91 18.74 -13.59 -10.56
CA ALA A 91 17.55 -12.75 -10.43
C ALA A 91 17.50 -11.67 -11.53
N LEU A 92 18.63 -10.98 -11.75
CA LEU A 92 18.77 -9.95 -12.77
C LEU A 92 18.62 -10.54 -14.19
N ALA A 93 19.15 -11.74 -14.44
CA ALA A 93 18.96 -12.43 -15.71
C ALA A 93 17.48 -12.73 -15.98
N VAL A 94 16.75 -13.25 -14.99
CA VAL A 94 15.30 -13.50 -15.07
C VAL A 94 14.53 -12.22 -15.39
N LEU A 95 14.82 -11.12 -14.69
CA LEU A 95 14.15 -9.84 -14.93
C LEU A 95 14.46 -9.23 -16.31
N ARG A 96 15.72 -9.31 -16.76
CA ARG A 96 16.12 -8.85 -18.10
C ARG A 96 15.43 -9.65 -19.21
N ASP A 97 15.32 -10.97 -19.04
CA ASP A 97 14.60 -11.84 -19.98
C ASP A 97 13.11 -11.54 -20.02
N ALA A 98 12.47 -11.33 -18.87
CA ALA A 98 11.07 -10.95 -18.77
C ALA A 98 10.81 -9.61 -19.49
N ARG A 99 11.64 -8.60 -19.25
CA ARG A 99 11.58 -7.29 -19.92
C ARG A 99 11.70 -7.42 -21.44
N LYS A 100 12.64 -8.25 -21.93
CA LYS A 100 12.84 -8.47 -23.37
C LYS A 100 11.62 -9.11 -24.03
N ARG A 101 10.94 -10.02 -23.34
CA ARG A 101 9.74 -10.72 -23.83
C ARG A 101 8.47 -9.88 -23.76
N LEU A 102 8.40 -8.96 -22.79
CA LEU A 102 7.24 -8.12 -22.50
C LEU A 102 7.59 -6.62 -22.57
N PRO A 103 8.02 -6.10 -23.74
CA PRO A 103 8.43 -4.71 -23.88
C PRO A 103 7.26 -3.71 -23.74
N ASP A 104 6.00 -4.18 -23.74
CA ASP A 104 4.81 -3.37 -23.51
C ASP A 104 4.52 -3.10 -22.02
N ILE A 105 5.35 -3.63 -21.11
CA ILE A 105 5.19 -3.48 -19.67
C ILE A 105 6.35 -2.64 -19.12
N PRO A 106 6.17 -1.32 -18.95
CA PRO A 106 7.25 -0.41 -18.55
C PRO A 106 7.75 -0.67 -17.13
N TRP A 107 6.89 -1.23 -16.25
CA TRP A 107 7.20 -1.44 -14.83
C TRP A 107 8.41 -2.34 -14.56
N TYR A 108 8.77 -3.22 -15.51
CA TYR A 108 10.00 -4.01 -15.39
C TYR A 108 11.28 -3.17 -15.28
N GLU A 109 11.27 -1.92 -15.74
CA GLU A 109 12.42 -1.02 -15.57
C GLU A 109 12.63 -0.64 -14.11
N ILE A 110 11.55 -0.33 -13.38
CA ILE A 110 11.61 0.01 -11.95
C ILE A 110 11.95 -1.25 -11.14
N THR A 111 11.32 -2.39 -11.42
CA THR A 111 11.62 -3.66 -10.75
C THR A 111 13.07 -4.09 -10.95
N LEU A 112 13.61 -3.94 -12.16
CA LEU A 112 15.01 -4.24 -12.45
C LEU A 112 15.96 -3.26 -11.77
N ALA A 113 15.64 -1.96 -11.72
CA ALA A 113 16.43 -0.98 -11.01
C ALA A 113 16.49 -1.28 -9.50
N ASP A 114 15.35 -1.59 -8.88
CA ASP A 114 15.31 -1.98 -7.45
C ASP A 114 16.13 -3.24 -7.19
N ALA A 115 16.04 -4.25 -8.07
CA ALA A 115 16.86 -5.46 -7.97
C ALA A 115 18.37 -5.19 -8.16
N LEU A 116 18.76 -4.22 -9.00
CA LEU A 116 20.15 -3.79 -9.17
C LEU A 116 20.67 -3.08 -7.91
N LEU A 117 19.85 -2.23 -7.30
CA LEU A 117 20.18 -1.58 -6.03
C LEU A 117 20.37 -2.60 -4.90
N ASP A 118 19.47 -3.58 -4.79
CA ASP A 118 19.60 -4.69 -3.83
C ASP A 118 20.87 -5.52 -4.05
N ALA A 119 21.33 -5.62 -5.30
CA ALA A 119 22.58 -6.28 -5.67
C ALA A 119 23.84 -5.41 -5.49
N GLY A 120 23.68 -4.14 -5.07
CA GLY A 120 24.78 -3.18 -4.94
C GLY A 120 25.34 -2.67 -6.28
N ARG A 121 24.62 -2.88 -7.40
CA ARG A 121 25.01 -2.44 -8.75
C ARG A 121 24.43 -1.05 -9.05
N THR A 122 24.80 -0.08 -8.21
CA THR A 122 24.18 1.24 -8.17
C THR A 122 24.31 2.02 -9.47
N GLU A 123 25.48 1.99 -10.13
CA GLU A 123 25.70 2.72 -11.38
C GLU A 123 24.80 2.21 -12.51
N GLU A 124 24.56 0.90 -12.58
CA GLU A 124 23.63 0.31 -13.56
C GLU A 124 22.18 0.66 -13.25
N ALA A 125 21.82 0.72 -11.96
CA ALA A 125 20.49 1.13 -11.53
C ALA A 125 20.23 2.60 -11.87
N GLU A 126 21.17 3.50 -11.58
CA GLU A 126 21.09 4.92 -11.89
C GLU A 126 20.90 5.15 -13.39
N ALA A 127 21.72 4.54 -14.23
CA ALA A 127 21.59 4.66 -15.69
C ALA A 127 20.22 4.20 -16.21
N LEU A 128 19.65 3.14 -15.62
CA LEU A 128 18.32 2.66 -15.97
C LEU A 128 17.23 3.62 -15.48
N LEU A 129 17.36 4.15 -14.27
CA LEU A 129 16.41 5.10 -13.69
C LEU A 129 16.41 6.44 -14.44
N GLU A 130 17.57 6.94 -14.86
CA GLU A 130 17.66 8.15 -15.68
C GLU A 130 16.87 8.01 -16.97
N GLN A 131 16.99 6.87 -17.67
CA GLN A 131 16.19 6.57 -18.86
C GLN A 131 14.69 6.49 -18.54
N ALA A 132 14.34 5.88 -17.40
CA ALA A 132 12.95 5.76 -16.96
C ALA A 132 12.29 7.11 -16.65
N THR A 133 13.05 8.20 -16.44
CA THR A 133 12.48 9.55 -16.26
C THR A 133 11.77 10.07 -17.52
N GLU A 134 12.14 9.57 -18.70
CA GLU A 134 11.51 9.95 -19.97
C GLU A 134 10.15 9.27 -20.20
N HIS A 135 9.87 8.18 -19.47
CA HIS A 135 8.59 7.48 -19.59
C HIS A 135 7.55 8.06 -18.62
N PRO A 136 6.40 8.60 -19.08
CA PRO A 136 5.45 9.30 -18.21
C PRO A 136 4.94 8.49 -17.01
N GLN A 137 4.74 7.18 -17.18
CA GLN A 137 4.28 6.30 -16.07
C GLN A 137 5.38 6.02 -15.05
N LEU A 138 6.65 6.04 -15.45
CA LEU A 138 7.78 5.68 -14.59
C LEU A 138 8.43 6.91 -13.95
N ARG A 139 8.27 8.09 -14.57
CA ARG A 139 8.98 9.32 -14.22
C ARG A 139 9.02 9.62 -12.73
N ARG A 140 7.87 9.63 -12.05
CA ARG A 140 7.84 9.91 -10.60
C ARG A 140 8.61 8.87 -9.77
N HIS A 141 8.55 7.59 -10.14
CA HIS A 141 9.20 6.49 -9.42
C HIS A 141 10.70 6.53 -9.60
N ALA A 142 11.14 6.84 -10.83
CA ALA A 142 12.52 7.02 -11.19
C ALA A 142 13.13 8.22 -10.46
N LEU A 143 12.47 9.38 -10.52
CA LEU A 143 12.91 10.59 -9.81
C LEU A 143 13.02 10.36 -8.30
N LYS A 144 12.03 9.71 -7.67
CA LYS A 144 12.08 9.38 -6.23
C LYS A 144 13.33 8.57 -5.85
N ARG A 145 13.74 7.61 -6.68
CA ARG A 145 14.94 6.79 -6.45
C ARG A 145 16.21 7.59 -6.69
N LEU A 146 16.30 8.31 -7.81
CA LEU A 146 17.44 9.16 -8.15
C LEU A 146 17.70 10.26 -7.11
N SER A 147 16.65 10.94 -6.65
CA SER A 147 16.73 11.93 -5.57
C SER A 147 17.35 11.36 -4.30
N ARG A 148 16.92 10.15 -3.91
CA ARG A 148 17.41 9.47 -2.72
C ARG A 148 18.86 8.99 -2.88
N LEU A 149 19.20 8.39 -4.02
CA LEU A 149 20.56 7.94 -4.32
C LEU A 149 21.55 9.11 -4.31
N ALA A 150 21.17 10.24 -4.92
CA ALA A 150 21.99 11.44 -4.91
C ALA A 150 22.22 11.98 -3.49
N LEU A 151 21.20 11.98 -2.62
CA LEU A 151 21.37 12.33 -1.20
C LEU A 151 22.30 11.36 -0.46
N GLU A 152 22.14 10.05 -0.66
CA GLU A 152 22.97 9.03 -0.02
C GLU A 152 24.45 9.15 -0.43
N ARG A 153 24.73 9.66 -1.63
CA ARG A 153 26.08 9.95 -2.15
C ARG A 153 26.61 11.34 -1.77
N ASP A 154 25.84 12.15 -1.05
CA ASP A 154 26.11 13.59 -0.80
C ASP A 154 26.37 14.40 -2.09
N ASP A 155 25.80 13.97 -3.23
CA ASP A 155 25.79 14.73 -4.48
C ASP A 155 24.67 15.76 -4.44
N ARG A 156 24.91 16.86 -3.73
CA ARG A 156 23.91 17.92 -3.51
C ARG A 156 23.37 18.53 -4.81
N PRO A 157 24.21 18.85 -5.83
CA PRO A 157 23.71 19.35 -7.10
C PRO A 157 22.75 18.38 -7.79
N ALA A 158 23.08 17.09 -7.86
CA ALA A 158 22.19 16.10 -8.45
C ALA A 158 20.92 15.91 -7.61
N ALA A 159 21.05 15.84 -6.28
CA ALA A 159 19.91 15.70 -5.36
C ALA A 159 18.93 16.84 -5.52
N ARG A 160 19.42 18.10 -5.52
CA ARG A 160 18.59 19.29 -5.72
C ARG A 160 17.84 19.21 -7.04
N ARG A 161 18.54 18.96 -8.16
CA ARG A 161 17.91 18.82 -9.48
C ARG A 161 16.77 17.80 -9.46
N TRP A 162 17.04 16.59 -8.96
CA TRP A 162 16.04 15.52 -8.96
C TRP A 162 14.86 15.81 -8.03
N PHE A 163 15.09 16.41 -6.86
CA PHE A 163 13.99 16.83 -5.98
C PHE A 163 13.17 17.98 -6.55
N GLU A 164 13.79 18.95 -7.24
CA GLU A 164 13.06 20.02 -7.91
C GLU A 164 12.13 19.45 -8.99
N GLU A 165 12.60 18.49 -9.78
CA GLU A 165 11.77 17.79 -10.76
C GLU A 165 10.66 16.97 -10.11
N LEU A 166 10.97 16.20 -9.04
CA LEU A 166 9.99 15.39 -8.32
C LEU A 166 8.89 16.24 -7.69
N VAL A 167 9.27 17.28 -6.94
CA VAL A 167 8.34 18.21 -6.31
C VAL A 167 7.54 19.00 -7.35
N GLY A 168 8.15 19.29 -8.50
CA GLY A 168 7.49 19.93 -9.65
C GLY A 168 6.35 19.11 -10.27
N LEU A 169 6.24 17.81 -9.95
CA LEU A 169 5.12 16.98 -10.41
C LEU A 169 3.80 17.29 -9.67
N ALA A 170 3.85 17.92 -8.50
CA ALA A 170 2.67 18.38 -7.79
C ALA A 170 1.97 19.54 -8.54
N PRO A 171 0.63 19.63 -8.55
CA PRO A 171 -0.33 18.80 -7.80
C PRO A 171 -0.81 17.55 -8.55
N ASN A 172 -0.28 17.27 -9.75
CA ASN A 172 -0.76 16.18 -10.59
C ASN A 172 -0.35 14.80 -10.07
N TYR A 173 0.69 14.74 -9.24
CA TYR A 173 1.14 13.54 -8.53
C TYR A 173 1.26 13.81 -7.04
N LEU A 174 1.07 12.76 -6.23
CA LEU A 174 1.38 12.81 -4.80
C LEU A 174 2.90 12.90 -4.63
N VAL A 175 3.34 13.88 -3.84
CA VAL A 175 4.73 14.08 -3.43
C VAL A 175 4.73 14.16 -1.92
N TYR A 176 5.57 13.37 -1.24
CA TYR A 176 5.51 13.23 0.21
C TYR A 176 6.00 14.49 0.93
N ALA A 177 5.54 14.71 2.16
CA ALA A 177 6.01 15.82 2.98
C ALA A 177 7.53 15.77 3.18
N SER A 178 8.12 14.56 3.28
CA SER A 178 9.57 14.39 3.39
C SER A 178 10.35 14.78 2.13
N ASP A 179 9.77 14.65 0.94
CA ASP A 179 10.40 15.10 -0.31
C ASP A 179 10.45 16.63 -0.40
N HIS A 180 9.37 17.29 0.00
CA HIS A 180 9.35 18.74 0.13
C HIS A 180 10.34 19.24 1.19
N ALA A 181 10.42 18.57 2.34
CA ALA A 181 11.37 18.92 3.39
C ALA A 181 12.83 18.78 2.92
N ALA A 182 13.16 17.68 2.23
CA ALA A 182 14.49 17.43 1.68
C ALA A 182 14.88 18.51 0.65
N LEU A 183 13.98 18.87 -0.26
CA LEU A 183 14.23 19.94 -1.21
C LEU A 183 14.47 21.30 -0.52
N ALA A 184 13.63 21.65 0.46
CA ALA A 184 13.77 22.90 1.19
C ALA A 184 15.10 22.97 1.97
N GLU A 185 15.52 21.87 2.59
CA GLU A 185 16.81 21.78 3.27
C GLU A 185 18.00 21.95 2.31
N LEU A 186 17.94 21.34 1.12
CA LEU A 186 18.93 21.54 0.06
C LEU A 186 18.98 22.99 -0.43
N GLN A 187 17.82 23.60 -0.68
CA GLN A 187 17.71 25.01 -1.09
C GLN A 187 18.29 25.96 -0.03
N LEU A 188 18.01 25.72 1.25
CA LEU A 188 18.60 26.49 2.36
C LEU A 188 20.12 26.33 2.44
N ALA A 189 20.63 25.12 2.24
CA ALA A 189 22.07 24.85 2.25
C ALA A 189 22.79 25.60 1.11
N ASP A 190 22.13 25.79 -0.03
CA ASP A 190 22.62 26.57 -1.17
C ASP A 190 22.41 28.09 -1.02
N GLY A 191 21.82 28.54 0.09
CA GLY A 191 21.52 29.96 0.35
C GLY A 191 20.27 30.49 -0.33
N ASP A 192 19.46 29.62 -0.94
CA ASP A 192 18.22 29.97 -1.65
C ASP A 192 16.99 29.92 -0.70
N ALA A 193 16.99 30.85 0.26
CA ALA A 193 15.98 30.90 1.32
C ALA A 193 14.55 31.15 0.79
N GLU A 194 14.41 31.93 -0.29
CA GLU A 194 13.11 32.22 -0.89
C GLU A 194 12.51 30.98 -1.57
N ALA A 195 13.31 30.22 -2.33
CA ALA A 195 12.84 28.97 -2.92
C ALA A 195 12.45 27.95 -1.83
N ALA A 196 13.25 27.83 -0.78
CA ALA A 196 12.95 26.96 0.36
C ALA A 196 11.64 27.34 1.05
N ARG A 197 11.42 28.65 1.28
CA ARG A 197 10.18 29.17 1.88
C ARG A 197 8.96 28.81 1.04
N GLU A 198 9.05 28.98 -0.28
CA GLU A 198 7.95 28.64 -1.19
C GLU A 198 7.69 27.12 -1.26
N THR A 199 8.74 26.31 -1.28
CA THR A 199 8.63 24.85 -1.20
C THR A 199 7.89 24.41 0.07
N LEU A 200 8.28 24.95 1.24
CA LEU A 200 7.63 24.63 2.51
C LEU A 200 6.19 25.16 2.59
N ARG A 201 5.90 26.34 2.03
CA ARG A 201 4.53 26.87 1.98
C ARG A 201 3.60 25.97 1.19
N ARG A 202 3.99 25.59 -0.03
CA ARG A 202 3.22 24.64 -0.86
C ARG A 202 3.01 23.32 -0.14
N ALA A 203 4.06 22.78 0.48
CA ALA A 203 3.99 21.55 1.26
C ALA A 203 3.04 21.66 2.46
N ALA A 204 3.05 22.78 3.18
CA ALA A 204 2.18 23.03 4.32
C ALA A 204 0.70 23.24 3.93
N CYS A 205 0.40 23.63 2.69
CA CYS A 205 -0.98 23.61 2.18
C CYS A 205 -1.49 22.18 1.95
N ILE A 206 -0.61 21.26 1.52
CA ILE A 206 -0.96 19.84 1.27
C ILE A 206 -0.97 19.06 2.60
N TYR A 207 0.01 19.31 3.46
CA TYR A 207 0.26 18.61 4.72
C TYR A 207 0.27 19.57 5.92
N PRO A 208 -0.85 20.24 6.23
CA PRO A 208 -0.91 21.29 7.26
C PRO A 208 -0.59 20.79 8.68
N ARG A 209 -0.57 19.46 8.89
CA ARG A 209 -0.30 18.82 10.19
C ARG A 209 1.06 18.15 10.29
N ASN A 210 1.85 18.12 9.22
CA ASN A 210 3.12 17.40 9.27
C ASN A 210 4.08 18.12 10.25
N PRO A 211 4.53 17.46 11.32
CA PRO A 211 5.30 18.10 12.39
C PRO A 211 6.65 18.63 11.88
N ARG A 212 7.31 17.90 10.96
CA ARG A 212 8.60 18.30 10.38
C ARG A 212 8.46 19.57 9.55
N LEU A 213 7.45 19.65 8.68
CA LEU A 213 7.21 20.85 7.88
C LEU A 213 6.88 22.07 8.75
N ARG A 214 6.08 21.89 9.81
CA ARG A 214 5.78 22.97 10.76
C ARG A 214 7.02 23.45 11.51
N ALA A 215 7.83 22.53 12.02
CA ALA A 215 9.09 22.86 12.70
C ALA A 215 10.04 23.63 11.76
N LEU A 216 10.27 23.13 10.54
CA LEU A 216 11.12 23.80 9.56
C LEU A 216 10.65 25.23 9.25
N ARG A 217 9.34 25.45 9.10
CA ARG A 217 8.76 26.78 8.84
C ARG A 217 8.92 27.73 10.03
N ALA A 218 8.64 27.25 11.23
CA ALA A 218 8.79 28.05 12.46
C ALA A 218 10.26 28.42 12.70
N GLU A 219 11.15 27.43 12.68
CA GLU A 219 12.56 27.62 12.99
C GLU A 219 13.31 28.45 11.94
N ARG A 220 13.00 28.29 10.65
CA ARG A 220 13.71 28.97 9.55
C ARG A 220 13.11 30.31 9.17
N PHE A 221 11.81 30.49 9.34
CA PHE A 221 11.07 31.66 8.80
C PHE A 221 10.14 32.35 9.81
N GLY A 222 10.02 31.84 11.04
CA GLY A 222 9.10 32.38 12.05
C GLY A 222 7.62 32.19 11.70
N GLU A 223 7.30 31.20 10.85
CA GLU A 223 5.93 30.96 10.39
C GLU A 223 5.29 29.77 11.12
N GLU A 224 4.51 30.05 12.15
CA GLU A 224 3.93 29.01 13.03
C GLU A 224 2.48 28.62 12.69
N GLU A 225 1.77 29.52 12.00
CA GLU A 225 0.36 29.33 11.68
C GLU A 225 0.17 28.27 10.60
N PRO A 226 -0.88 27.42 10.74
CA PRO A 226 -1.28 26.52 9.67
C PRO A 226 -1.80 27.34 8.49
N LEU A 227 -1.24 27.09 7.30
CA LEU A 227 -1.66 27.78 6.07
C LEU A 227 -3.00 27.28 5.52
N ALA A 228 -3.46 26.13 6.00
CA ALA A 228 -4.75 25.56 5.64
C ALA A 228 -5.41 24.95 6.89
N GLU A 229 -6.72 25.18 7.04
CA GLU A 229 -7.52 24.48 8.04
C GLU A 229 -7.77 23.03 7.61
N THR A 230 -7.61 22.11 8.53
CA THR A 230 -8.04 20.71 8.32
C THR A 230 -9.51 20.56 8.67
N ALA A 231 -10.27 19.83 7.84
CA ALA A 231 -11.70 19.59 8.05
C ALA A 231 -12.06 18.96 9.41
N ARG A 232 -11.14 18.23 10.02
CA ARG A 232 -11.27 17.65 11.37
C ARG A 232 -10.18 18.22 12.24
N GLY A 233 -10.44 18.62 13.48
CA GLY A 233 -9.43 19.05 14.48
C GLY A 233 -8.58 17.90 15.05
N PRO A 234 -7.53 18.17 15.86
CA PRO A 234 -6.86 17.12 16.62
C PRO A 234 -7.82 16.49 17.63
N VAL A 235 -7.69 15.20 17.87
CA VAL A 235 -8.50 14.46 18.85
C VAL A 235 -7.79 14.50 20.21
N SER A 236 -8.51 14.91 21.27
CA SER A 236 -8.03 14.83 22.66
C SER A 236 -8.24 13.42 23.19
N GLU A 237 -7.22 12.85 23.81
CA GLU A 237 -7.26 11.51 24.40
C GLU A 237 -8.26 11.42 25.55
N GLU A 238 -8.40 12.48 26.34
CA GLU A 238 -9.39 12.61 27.42
C GLU A 238 -10.82 12.57 26.86
N ARG A 239 -11.05 13.27 25.74
CA ARG A 239 -12.37 13.34 25.10
C ARG A 239 -12.82 11.99 24.57
N VAL A 240 -11.91 11.20 23.99
CA VAL A 240 -12.21 9.85 23.47
C VAL A 240 -11.99 8.74 24.52
N GLY A 241 -11.55 9.12 25.73
CA GLY A 241 -11.32 8.19 26.83
C GLY A 241 -10.22 7.16 26.55
N THR A 242 -9.25 7.46 25.68
CA THR A 242 -8.20 6.51 25.31
C THR A 242 -6.89 7.18 24.97
N ARG A 243 -5.81 6.59 25.48
CA ARG A 243 -4.45 6.89 25.00
C ARG A 243 -4.22 6.20 23.66
N ARG A 244 -3.54 6.88 22.74
CA ARG A 244 -3.23 6.40 21.38
C ARG A 244 -1.72 6.28 21.27
N ILE A 245 -1.23 5.06 21.11
CA ILE A 245 0.21 4.76 21.11
C ILE A 245 0.57 4.21 19.73
N PRO A 246 1.07 5.06 18.80
CA PRO A 246 1.60 4.59 17.53
C PRO A 246 2.81 3.68 17.77
N VAL A 247 2.83 2.53 17.12
CA VAL A 247 3.86 1.50 17.29
C VAL A 247 4.64 1.37 16.00
N ARG A 248 5.93 1.66 16.06
CA ARG A 248 6.83 1.53 14.92
C ARG A 248 7.09 0.07 14.63
N THR A 249 7.01 -0.31 13.36
CA THR A 249 7.23 -1.70 12.93
C THR A 249 8.31 -1.81 11.87
N GLU A 250 8.83 -3.02 11.68
CA GLU A 250 9.41 -3.41 10.40
C GLU A 250 8.34 -3.40 9.30
N MET A 251 8.77 -3.43 8.03
CA MET A 251 7.83 -3.43 6.91
C MET A 251 7.02 -4.72 6.88
N ILE A 252 5.70 -4.59 6.93
CA ILE A 252 4.78 -5.71 6.76
C ILE A 252 4.68 -6.00 5.26
N THR A 253 4.98 -7.24 4.88
CA THR A 253 4.96 -7.72 3.50
C THR A 253 4.32 -9.11 3.44
N ALA A 254 4.12 -9.65 2.24
CA ALA A 254 3.74 -11.04 2.05
C ALA A 254 4.72 -12.02 2.75
N ARG A 255 5.98 -11.61 2.90
CA ARG A 255 7.08 -12.39 3.51
C ARG A 255 6.92 -12.47 5.02
N SER A 256 6.93 -11.31 5.67
CA SER A 256 6.89 -11.21 7.13
C SER A 256 5.53 -11.62 7.68
N GLY A 257 4.47 -11.42 6.89
CA GLY A 257 3.10 -11.60 7.34
C GLY A 257 2.70 -10.53 8.35
N LEU A 258 1.40 -10.49 8.64
CA LEU A 258 0.87 -9.50 9.57
C LEU A 258 1.08 -9.92 11.03
N ALA A 259 0.60 -11.11 11.42
CA ALA A 259 0.56 -11.53 12.81
C ALA A 259 1.94 -11.55 13.51
N PRO A 260 3.02 -12.11 12.91
CA PRO A 260 4.32 -12.16 13.57
C PRO A 260 4.91 -10.77 13.82
N VAL A 261 4.71 -9.83 12.90
CA VAL A 261 5.21 -8.46 13.02
C VAL A 261 4.44 -7.71 14.10
N VAL A 262 3.11 -7.81 14.12
CA VAL A 262 2.25 -7.18 15.14
C VAL A 262 2.58 -7.73 16.52
N ALA A 263 2.69 -9.06 16.66
CA ALA A 263 3.01 -9.71 17.92
C ALA A 263 4.35 -9.23 18.49
N ARG A 264 5.42 -9.25 17.67
CA ARG A 264 6.75 -8.79 18.10
C ARG A 264 6.76 -7.30 18.46
N SER A 265 6.17 -6.46 17.61
CA SER A 265 6.23 -5.00 17.77
C SER A 265 5.40 -4.50 18.96
N THR A 266 4.37 -5.24 19.37
CA THR A 266 3.46 -4.86 20.47
C THR A 266 3.73 -5.62 21.78
N ALA A 267 4.56 -6.67 21.77
CA ALA A 267 4.75 -7.57 22.92
C ALA A 267 5.05 -6.85 24.25
N GLY A 268 5.95 -5.87 24.26
CA GLY A 268 6.32 -5.12 25.47
C GLY A 268 5.42 -3.93 25.80
N LEU A 269 4.42 -3.65 24.95
CA LEU A 269 3.57 -2.47 25.09
C LEU A 269 2.15 -2.82 25.53
N ARG A 270 1.62 -3.98 25.13
CA ARG A 270 0.23 -4.41 25.38
C ARG A 270 -0.09 -4.53 26.87
N ARG A 271 -1.31 -4.15 27.23
CA ARG A 271 -1.94 -4.34 28.54
C ARG A 271 -3.34 -4.95 28.38
N PRO A 272 -3.86 -5.63 29.40
CA PRO A 272 -5.25 -6.08 29.40
C PRO A 272 -6.21 -4.93 29.11
N GLY A 273 -7.17 -5.15 28.21
CA GLY A 273 -8.16 -4.14 27.80
C GLY A 273 -7.70 -3.22 26.67
N ASP A 274 -6.45 -3.33 26.21
CA ASP A 274 -6.02 -2.61 25.00
C ASP A 274 -6.78 -3.10 23.75
N VAL A 275 -6.87 -2.23 22.75
CA VAL A 275 -7.32 -2.54 21.39
C VAL A 275 -6.21 -2.17 20.41
N ILE A 276 -5.83 -3.10 19.54
CA ILE A 276 -4.83 -2.89 18.50
C ILE A 276 -5.54 -2.52 17.21
N ALA A 277 -5.39 -1.25 16.81
CA ALA A 277 -5.82 -0.79 15.50
C ALA A 277 -4.69 -0.97 14.48
N ILE A 278 -5.00 -1.53 13.31
CA ILE A 278 -4.04 -1.85 12.25
C ILE A 278 -4.55 -1.22 10.95
N GLY A 279 -3.69 -0.48 10.26
CA GLY A 279 -4.02 0.10 8.95
C GLY A 279 -4.39 -0.96 7.90
N GLU A 280 -5.35 -0.66 7.02
CA GLU A 280 -5.82 -1.58 5.99
C GLU A 280 -4.73 -1.98 4.98
N SER A 281 -3.88 -1.03 4.57
CA SER A 281 -2.81 -1.27 3.59
C SER A 281 -1.72 -2.22 4.14
N PRO A 282 -1.19 -2.03 5.36
CA PRO A 282 -0.36 -3.02 6.04
C PRO A 282 -1.04 -4.39 6.19
N ALA A 283 -2.35 -4.41 6.49
CA ALA A 283 -3.09 -5.67 6.61
C ALA A 283 -3.18 -6.41 5.27
N ALA A 284 -3.44 -5.67 4.19
CA ALA A 284 -3.40 -6.17 2.82
C ALA A 284 -2.00 -6.67 2.42
N ALA A 285 -0.95 -5.93 2.77
CA ALA A 285 0.44 -6.32 2.52
C ALA A 285 0.74 -7.68 3.13
N GLY A 286 0.36 -7.90 4.40
CA GLY A 286 0.54 -9.16 5.11
C GLY A 286 -0.26 -10.34 4.53
N GLN A 287 -1.26 -10.06 3.70
CA GLN A 287 -2.06 -11.06 2.97
C GLN A 287 -1.64 -11.21 1.50
N ALA A 288 -0.52 -10.60 1.10
CA ALA A 288 -0.02 -10.57 -0.28
C ALA A 288 -1.00 -9.93 -1.28
N ARG A 289 -1.68 -8.88 -0.83
CA ARG A 289 -2.66 -8.10 -1.60
C ARG A 289 -2.12 -6.74 -2.03
N ILE A 290 -0.80 -6.60 -2.05
CA ILE A 290 -0.09 -5.52 -2.72
C ILE A 290 0.65 -6.16 -3.90
N VAL A 291 0.22 -5.84 -5.11
CA VAL A 291 0.60 -6.56 -6.33
C VAL A 291 1.41 -5.62 -7.24
N PRO A 292 2.65 -5.99 -7.63
CA PRO A 292 3.45 -5.21 -8.57
C PRO A 292 2.70 -4.93 -9.88
N LEU A 293 2.83 -3.73 -10.43
CA LEU A 293 2.10 -3.31 -11.63
C LEU A 293 2.45 -4.12 -12.87
N GLU A 294 3.66 -4.68 -12.97
CA GLU A 294 4.03 -5.62 -14.02
C GLU A 294 3.13 -6.87 -14.04
N LEU A 295 2.54 -7.24 -12.90
CA LEU A 295 1.60 -8.36 -12.79
C LEU A 295 0.17 -7.97 -13.21
N VAL A 296 -0.13 -6.68 -13.39
CA VAL A 296 -1.47 -6.17 -13.74
C VAL A 296 -1.51 -5.69 -15.19
N ARG A 297 -1.80 -6.62 -16.13
CA ARG A 297 -1.91 -6.28 -17.55
C ARG A 297 -3.34 -5.86 -17.86
N ALA A 298 -3.53 -4.57 -18.08
CA ALA A 298 -4.83 -4.01 -18.44
C ALA A 298 -5.37 -4.61 -19.75
N GLY A 299 -6.50 -5.32 -19.67
CA GLY A 299 -7.21 -5.83 -20.83
C GLY A 299 -8.06 -4.75 -21.53
N PRO A 300 -8.61 -5.04 -22.72
CA PRO A 300 -9.45 -4.10 -23.46
C PRO A 300 -10.65 -3.57 -22.66
N LEU A 301 -11.26 -4.43 -21.85
CA LEU A 301 -12.37 -4.05 -20.97
C LEU A 301 -11.94 -3.00 -19.94
N ALA A 302 -10.76 -3.16 -19.33
CA ALA A 302 -10.27 -2.24 -18.33
C ALA A 302 -9.98 -0.87 -18.94
N ARG A 303 -9.29 -0.83 -20.08
CA ARG A 303 -9.04 0.39 -20.86
C ARG A 303 -10.31 1.11 -21.32
N MET A 304 -11.34 0.35 -21.66
CA MET A 304 -12.63 0.93 -22.04
C MET A 304 -13.34 1.54 -20.83
N LEU A 305 -13.43 0.79 -19.73
CA LEU A 305 -14.19 1.22 -18.54
C LEU A 305 -13.50 2.38 -17.80
N SER A 306 -12.17 2.42 -17.77
CA SER A 306 -11.42 3.46 -17.07
C SER A 306 -11.69 4.87 -17.62
N ARG A 307 -12.01 4.98 -18.92
CA ARG A 307 -12.40 6.24 -19.59
C ARG A 307 -13.70 6.86 -19.06
N PHE A 308 -14.53 6.09 -18.34
CA PHE A 308 -15.79 6.56 -17.77
C PHE A 308 -15.68 6.90 -16.28
N VAL A 309 -14.52 6.66 -15.67
CA VAL A 309 -14.23 7.07 -14.30
C VAL A 309 -13.74 8.52 -14.33
N GLY A 310 -14.10 9.32 -13.32
CA GLY A 310 -13.59 10.68 -13.20
C GLY A 310 -12.05 10.68 -13.10
N SER A 311 -11.42 11.81 -13.37
CA SER A 311 -9.97 12.00 -13.32
C SER A 311 -9.35 11.87 -11.92
N ILE A 312 -10.15 11.53 -10.91
CA ILE A 312 -9.74 11.41 -9.51
C ILE A 312 -10.14 10.01 -9.04
N GLY A 313 -9.14 9.25 -8.58
CA GLY A 313 -9.30 7.95 -7.95
C GLY A 313 -8.70 6.78 -8.74
N PRO A 314 -8.41 5.67 -8.08
CA PRO A 314 -7.54 4.61 -8.58
C PRO A 314 -8.08 3.89 -9.83
N LEU A 315 -9.39 3.89 -10.05
CA LEU A 315 -10.00 3.24 -11.21
C LEU A 315 -9.94 4.06 -12.52
N HIS A 316 -9.37 5.26 -12.50
CA HIS A 316 -9.14 6.09 -13.68
C HIS A 316 -8.06 5.49 -14.60
N SER A 317 -7.08 4.78 -14.03
CA SER A 317 -6.04 4.10 -14.78
C SER A 317 -6.56 2.75 -15.31
N PRO A 318 -6.15 2.32 -16.52
CA PRO A 318 -6.46 0.98 -17.01
C PRO A 318 -6.01 -0.13 -16.06
N GLU A 319 -4.89 0.04 -15.38
CA GLU A 319 -4.29 -0.88 -14.42
C GLU A 319 -5.16 -0.98 -13.16
N GLY A 320 -5.59 0.15 -12.59
CA GLY A 320 -6.50 0.16 -11.44
C GLY A 320 -7.87 -0.47 -11.77
N MET A 321 -8.43 -0.17 -12.94
CA MET A 321 -9.66 -0.82 -13.42
C MET A 321 -9.46 -2.33 -13.64
N GLN A 322 -8.27 -2.75 -14.10
CA GLN A 322 -7.92 -4.16 -14.22
C GLN A 322 -7.80 -4.83 -12.84
N GLY A 323 -7.30 -4.10 -11.84
CA GLY A 323 -7.36 -4.48 -10.43
C GLY A 323 -8.80 -4.74 -9.98
N ALA A 324 -9.74 -3.83 -10.25
CA ALA A 324 -11.16 -4.05 -9.91
C ALA A 324 -11.73 -5.31 -10.57
N ILE A 325 -11.33 -5.61 -11.81
CA ILE A 325 -11.71 -6.85 -12.50
C ILE A 325 -11.11 -8.09 -11.84
N MET A 326 -9.88 -8.02 -11.32
CA MET A 326 -9.22 -9.12 -10.62
C MET A 326 -9.88 -9.39 -9.26
N GLU A 327 -10.25 -8.33 -8.55
CA GLU A 327 -10.87 -8.37 -7.22
C GLU A 327 -12.36 -8.79 -7.28
N ALA A 328 -13.18 -8.06 -8.02
CA ALA A 328 -14.63 -8.31 -8.08
C ALA A 328 -15.02 -9.36 -9.13
N GLY A 329 -14.20 -9.50 -10.18
CA GLY A 329 -14.53 -10.31 -11.35
C GLY A 329 -15.25 -9.52 -12.43
N ARG A 330 -14.98 -9.88 -13.69
CA ARG A 330 -15.50 -9.21 -14.90
C ARG A 330 -17.02 -8.96 -14.89
N VAL A 331 -17.81 -9.98 -14.53
CA VAL A 331 -19.28 -9.89 -14.55
C VAL A 331 -19.78 -8.81 -13.59
N ARG A 332 -19.25 -8.80 -12.36
CA ARG A 332 -19.65 -7.81 -11.34
C ARG A 332 -19.18 -6.41 -11.69
N VAL A 333 -18.00 -6.26 -12.27
CA VAL A 333 -17.51 -4.94 -12.73
C VAL A 333 -18.37 -4.39 -13.87
N ILE A 334 -18.75 -5.22 -14.85
CA ILE A 334 -19.66 -4.79 -15.94
C ILE A 334 -21.02 -4.41 -15.36
N ALA A 335 -21.60 -5.26 -14.52
CA ALA A 335 -22.88 -4.96 -13.86
C ALA A 335 -22.80 -3.67 -13.02
N GLY A 336 -21.69 -3.47 -12.31
CA GLY A 336 -21.42 -2.25 -11.55
C GLY A 336 -21.28 -1.02 -12.44
N ALA A 337 -20.61 -1.13 -13.59
CA ALA A 337 -20.51 -0.03 -14.55
C ALA A 337 -21.88 0.39 -15.09
N ILE A 338 -22.72 -0.59 -15.45
CA ILE A 338 -24.10 -0.36 -15.87
C ILE A 338 -24.91 0.31 -14.74
N ALA A 339 -24.84 -0.24 -13.52
CA ALA A 339 -25.53 0.32 -12.36
C ALA A 339 -25.04 1.74 -12.00
N GLY A 340 -23.75 2.02 -12.14
CA GLY A 340 -23.17 3.34 -11.96
C GLY A 340 -23.68 4.35 -12.99
N ALA A 341 -23.78 3.94 -14.26
CA ALA A 341 -24.34 4.77 -15.33
C ALA A 341 -25.82 5.09 -15.08
N VAL A 342 -26.63 4.08 -14.72
CA VAL A 342 -28.04 4.26 -14.34
C VAL A 342 -28.15 5.17 -13.12
N GLY A 343 -27.34 4.93 -12.09
CA GLY A 343 -27.27 5.75 -10.88
C GLY A 343 -27.04 7.23 -11.22
N LYS A 344 -26.10 7.53 -12.13
CA LYS A 344 -25.83 8.90 -12.59
C LYS A 344 -27.04 9.55 -13.26
N LEU A 345 -27.81 8.80 -14.05
CA LEU A 345 -29.04 9.29 -14.70
C LEU A 345 -30.13 9.67 -13.69
N ILE A 346 -30.21 8.97 -12.56
CA ILE A 346 -31.21 9.21 -11.50
C ILE A 346 -30.63 10.00 -10.29
N GLY A 347 -29.46 10.61 -10.44
CA GLY A 347 -28.82 11.44 -9.40
C GLY A 347 -28.26 10.67 -8.20
N ARG A 348 -28.12 9.34 -8.27
CA ARG A 348 -27.58 8.49 -7.20
C ARG A 348 -26.12 8.11 -7.44
N ARG A 349 -25.25 8.41 -6.49
CA ARG A 349 -23.81 8.07 -6.54
C ARG A 349 -23.51 6.72 -5.87
N GLY A 350 -22.37 6.12 -6.21
CA GLY A 350 -21.84 4.92 -5.53
C GLY A 350 -22.44 3.57 -5.93
N TRP A 351 -23.35 3.52 -6.91
CA TRP A 351 -23.99 2.27 -7.34
C TRP A 351 -23.01 1.26 -7.95
N PHE A 352 -21.93 1.74 -8.56
CA PHE A 352 -20.84 0.90 -9.03
C PHE A 352 -20.31 0.02 -7.89
N TYR A 353 -19.90 0.62 -6.76
CA TYR A 353 -19.32 -0.09 -5.63
C TYR A 353 -20.31 -0.99 -4.91
N ARG A 354 -21.61 -0.65 -4.89
CA ARG A 354 -22.65 -1.52 -4.34
C ARG A 354 -22.77 -2.85 -5.09
N VAL A 355 -22.59 -2.84 -6.41
CA VAL A 355 -22.71 -4.04 -7.25
C VAL A 355 -21.36 -4.74 -7.42
N ALA A 356 -20.30 -4.00 -7.74
CA ALA A 356 -18.93 -4.51 -7.86
C ALA A 356 -18.44 -5.10 -6.52
N GLY A 357 -18.89 -4.53 -5.40
CA GLY A 357 -18.57 -4.95 -4.04
C GLY A 357 -17.62 -3.98 -3.34
N PRO A 358 -17.60 -3.99 -1.99
CA PRO A 358 -16.79 -3.07 -1.20
C PRO A 358 -15.28 -3.19 -1.47
N GLY A 359 -14.79 -4.40 -1.81
CA GLY A 359 -13.39 -4.60 -2.19
C GLY A 359 -12.91 -3.76 -3.37
N ALA A 360 -13.79 -3.40 -4.32
CA ALA A 360 -13.43 -2.52 -5.43
C ALA A 360 -13.30 -1.05 -5.02
N ALA A 361 -13.90 -0.64 -3.90
CA ALA A 361 -13.78 0.71 -3.33
C ALA A 361 -12.48 0.88 -2.54
N MET A 362 -11.96 -0.21 -1.98
CA MET A 362 -10.69 -0.26 -1.23
C MET A 362 -9.48 -0.57 -2.13
N ILE A 363 -9.64 -0.48 -3.46
CA ILE A 363 -8.47 -0.51 -4.35
C ILE A 363 -7.87 0.87 -4.27
N ASP A 364 -6.58 0.94 -4.05
CA ASP A 364 -5.82 2.18 -4.07
C ASP A 364 -4.66 2.10 -5.06
N ASP A 365 -4.30 3.23 -5.65
CA ASP A 365 -3.29 3.35 -6.70
C ASP A 365 -2.03 3.97 -6.12
N VAL A 366 -0.96 3.18 -6.06
CA VAL A 366 0.45 3.45 -6.43
C VAL A 366 1.18 4.68 -5.87
N ALA A 367 0.53 5.77 -5.47
CA ALA A 367 1.20 7.01 -5.10
C ALA A 367 1.53 7.13 -3.60
N ALA A 368 0.83 6.41 -2.71
CA ALA A 368 0.95 6.55 -1.26
C ALA A 368 1.76 5.46 -0.53
N ALA A 369 2.30 4.47 -1.27
CA ALA A 369 3.16 3.44 -0.68
C ALA A 369 4.65 3.83 -0.75
N LEU A 370 5.42 3.51 0.29
CA LEU A 370 6.87 3.70 0.32
C LEU A 370 7.56 2.73 -0.66
N PRO A 371 8.66 3.13 -1.34
CA PRO A 371 9.50 2.19 -2.09
C PRO A 371 9.93 1.00 -1.22
N PRO A 372 9.95 -0.23 -1.77
CA PRO A 372 9.73 -0.59 -3.18
C PRO A 372 8.27 -0.82 -3.58
N HIS A 373 7.30 -0.65 -2.68
CA HIS A 373 5.88 -0.91 -2.98
C HIS A 373 5.18 0.27 -3.69
N ASP A 374 5.92 1.33 -3.95
CA ASP A 374 5.45 2.55 -4.59
C ASP A 374 5.10 2.38 -6.08
N HIS A 375 5.23 1.18 -6.66
CA HIS A 375 4.79 0.81 -8.02
C HIS A 375 3.87 -0.43 -8.01
N HIS A 376 3.03 -0.56 -6.98
CA HIS A 376 2.11 -1.66 -6.79
C HIS A 376 0.66 -1.20 -6.66
N ILE A 377 -0.29 -2.01 -7.11
CA ILE A 377 -1.71 -1.83 -6.78
C ILE A 377 -1.96 -2.41 -5.39
N VAL A 378 -2.59 -1.62 -4.53
CA VAL A 378 -3.01 -2.02 -3.19
C VAL A 378 -4.48 -2.43 -3.25
N PHE A 379 -4.78 -3.64 -2.81
CA PHE A 379 -6.14 -4.11 -2.65
C PHE A 379 -6.48 -4.16 -1.17
N GLY A 380 -7.68 -3.73 -0.78
CA GLY A 380 -8.12 -3.84 0.61
C GLY A 380 -8.05 -5.26 1.17
N PRO A 381 -7.90 -5.43 2.50
CA PRO A 381 -7.70 -6.72 3.15
C PRO A 381 -8.86 -7.68 2.88
N ARG A 382 -8.54 -8.96 2.69
CA ARG A 382 -9.52 -10.04 2.54
C ARG A 382 -10.09 -10.39 3.92
N ALA A 383 -11.42 -10.44 3.99
CA ALA A 383 -12.18 -10.82 5.18
C ALA A 383 -11.67 -10.12 6.46
N PRO A 384 -11.67 -8.77 6.52
CA PRO A 384 -11.02 -8.01 7.58
C PRO A 384 -11.53 -8.35 8.99
N ALA A 385 -12.81 -8.69 9.15
CA ALA A 385 -13.36 -9.14 10.43
C ALA A 385 -12.83 -10.53 10.87
N GLU A 386 -12.68 -11.47 9.92
CA GLU A 386 -12.07 -12.78 10.20
C GLU A 386 -10.59 -12.64 10.53
N LEU A 387 -9.88 -11.77 9.80
CA LEU A 387 -8.49 -11.42 10.06
C LEU A 387 -8.33 -10.83 11.47
N ALA A 388 -9.14 -9.83 11.82
CA ALA A 388 -9.14 -9.22 13.15
C ALA A 388 -9.44 -10.25 14.25
N THR A 389 -10.42 -11.13 14.03
CA THR A 389 -10.77 -12.21 14.97
C THR A 389 -9.60 -13.19 15.16
N GLY A 390 -8.92 -13.58 14.09
CA GLY A 390 -7.74 -14.44 14.15
C GLY A 390 -6.59 -13.81 14.95
N LEU A 391 -6.28 -12.55 14.64
CA LEU A 391 -5.26 -11.78 15.34
C LEU A 391 -5.61 -11.59 16.82
N ALA A 392 -6.87 -11.30 17.14
CA ALA A 392 -7.30 -11.10 18.53
C ALA A 392 -7.07 -12.35 19.38
N ARG A 393 -7.30 -13.55 18.81
CA ARG A 393 -7.02 -14.83 19.48
C ARG A 393 -5.53 -15.06 19.69
N GLU A 394 -4.70 -14.71 18.72
CA GLU A 394 -3.24 -14.88 18.81
C GLU A 394 -2.59 -13.86 19.75
N LEU A 395 -3.14 -12.64 19.81
CA LEU A 395 -2.58 -11.52 20.55
C LEU A 395 -3.19 -11.35 21.95
N ASP A 396 -4.24 -12.10 22.28
CA ASP A 396 -5.05 -11.97 23.51
C ASP A 396 -5.47 -10.51 23.78
N CYS A 397 -5.95 -9.86 22.71
CA CYS A 397 -6.21 -8.43 22.70
C CYS A 397 -7.30 -8.10 21.67
N GLY A 398 -8.09 -7.05 21.90
CA GLY A 398 -9.01 -6.54 20.89
C GLY A 398 -8.27 -6.11 19.62
N VAL A 399 -8.81 -6.37 18.44
CA VAL A 399 -8.19 -5.95 17.16
C VAL A 399 -9.21 -5.30 16.24
N ALA A 400 -8.82 -4.19 15.61
CA ALA A 400 -9.56 -3.53 14.55
C ALA A 400 -8.65 -3.28 13.34
N ILE A 401 -9.15 -3.56 12.15
CA ILE A 401 -8.54 -3.14 10.89
C ILE A 401 -9.23 -1.85 10.46
N VAL A 402 -8.44 -0.81 10.17
CA VAL A 402 -8.92 0.55 9.96
C VAL A 402 -8.33 1.17 8.69
N ASP A 403 -9.15 1.93 7.97
CA ASP A 403 -8.69 2.92 7.00
C ASP A 403 -8.73 4.29 7.68
N ALA A 404 -7.59 4.97 7.82
CA ALA A 404 -7.48 6.22 8.55
C ALA A 404 -6.76 7.28 7.73
N ASN A 405 -7.35 8.47 7.64
CA ASN A 405 -6.84 9.58 6.86
C ASN A 405 -7.10 10.90 7.59
N HIS A 406 -6.13 11.83 7.51
CA HIS A 406 -6.24 13.14 8.16
C HIS A 406 -7.38 14.02 7.60
N LEU A 407 -7.83 13.77 6.36
CA LEU A 407 -8.90 14.53 5.70
C LEU A 407 -10.28 13.91 5.90
N SER A 408 -10.42 12.60 5.63
CA SER A 408 -11.71 11.91 5.67
C SER A 408 -12.05 11.30 7.03
N GLY A 409 -11.09 11.15 7.93
CA GLY A 409 -11.25 10.50 9.23
C GLY A 409 -10.84 9.03 9.21
N ALA A 410 -11.31 8.26 10.19
CA ALA A 410 -11.08 6.83 10.26
C ALA A 410 -12.37 6.04 10.05
N TRP A 411 -12.23 4.86 9.45
CA TRP A 411 -13.29 3.90 9.17
C TRP A 411 -12.83 2.50 9.56
N VAL A 412 -13.63 1.78 10.35
CA VAL A 412 -13.34 0.39 10.72
C VAL A 412 -13.82 -0.53 9.60
N VAL A 413 -12.89 -1.10 8.85
CA VAL A 413 -13.20 -2.06 7.77
C VAL A 413 -13.51 -3.46 8.31
N GLY A 414 -13.05 -3.78 9.52
CA GLY A 414 -13.44 -4.99 10.25
C GLY A 414 -12.81 -5.06 11.63
N ALA A 415 -13.49 -5.70 12.58
CA ALA A 415 -13.02 -5.81 13.96
C ALA A 415 -13.33 -7.18 14.58
N SER A 416 -12.59 -7.54 15.62
CA SER A 416 -12.87 -8.71 16.43
C SER A 416 -14.17 -8.54 17.25
N PRO A 417 -14.84 -9.62 17.68
CA PRO A 417 -16.05 -9.53 18.50
C PRO A 417 -15.83 -8.67 19.76
N GLY A 418 -16.83 -7.85 20.10
CA GLY A 418 -16.83 -7.01 21.32
C GLY A 418 -16.18 -5.63 21.16
N ILE A 419 -15.61 -5.31 20.00
CA ILE A 419 -15.02 -3.99 19.74
C ILE A 419 -16.09 -3.00 19.26
N ASP A 420 -16.15 -1.85 19.92
CA ASP A 420 -16.96 -0.71 19.48
C ASP A 420 -16.25 0.02 18.33
N ALA A 421 -16.75 -0.20 17.11
CA ALA A 421 -16.22 0.44 15.92
C ALA A 421 -16.31 1.97 15.96
N ALA A 422 -17.41 2.53 16.50
CA ALA A 422 -17.61 3.97 16.53
C ALA A 422 -16.60 4.66 17.47
N TRP A 423 -16.27 4.01 18.59
CA TRP A 423 -15.21 4.47 19.48
C TRP A 423 -13.82 4.44 18.82
N VAL A 424 -13.48 3.35 18.11
CA VAL A 424 -12.21 3.23 17.37
C VAL A 424 -12.10 4.32 16.29
N GLU A 425 -13.16 4.53 15.50
CA GLU A 425 -13.21 5.57 14.47
C GLU A 425 -13.04 6.97 15.05
N ALA A 426 -13.71 7.27 16.19
CA ALA A 426 -13.58 8.55 16.87
C ALA A 426 -12.14 8.77 17.36
N ALA A 427 -11.54 7.76 17.99
CA ALA A 427 -10.19 7.81 18.54
C ALA A 427 -9.11 8.00 17.46
N LEU A 428 -9.34 7.50 16.24
CA LEU A 428 -8.38 7.55 15.13
C LEU A 428 -8.71 8.61 14.08
N SER A 429 -9.74 9.44 14.29
CA SER A 429 -10.25 10.35 13.26
C SER A 429 -9.31 11.49 12.84
N ASP A 430 -8.24 11.74 13.60
CA ASP A 430 -7.14 12.65 13.23
C ASP A 430 -5.90 11.91 12.68
N ASN A 431 -5.98 10.58 12.57
CA ASN A 431 -4.94 9.64 12.14
C ASN A 431 -3.61 9.78 12.92
N PRO A 432 -3.55 9.29 14.17
CA PRO A 432 -2.33 9.37 14.99
C PRO A 432 -1.19 8.48 14.47
N ALA A 433 -1.46 7.56 13.55
CA ALA A 433 -0.47 6.68 12.95
C ALA A 433 0.50 7.42 11.99
N GLY A 434 0.10 8.58 11.46
CA GLY A 434 0.78 9.17 10.31
C GLY A 434 0.58 8.35 9.04
N ASN A 435 1.11 8.84 7.92
CA ASN A 435 0.93 8.23 6.59
C ASN A 435 2.24 8.02 5.83
N GLU A 436 3.39 8.42 6.37
CA GLU A 436 4.64 8.49 5.63
C GLU A 436 5.79 7.82 6.40
N ASP A 437 6.88 8.55 6.67
CA ASP A 437 8.14 8.01 7.20
C ASP A 437 8.06 7.56 8.67
N GLU A 438 6.95 7.82 9.36
CA GLU A 438 6.74 7.44 10.75
C GLU A 438 6.83 5.92 10.95
N ARG A 439 6.42 5.15 9.93
CA ARG A 439 6.43 3.67 9.94
C ARG A 439 5.71 3.09 11.15
N THR A 440 4.58 3.69 11.50
CA THR A 440 3.74 3.33 12.65
C THR A 440 2.36 2.81 12.21
N PRO A 441 2.27 1.73 11.40
CA PRO A 441 1.01 1.22 10.86
C PRO A 441 0.05 0.63 11.91
N ILE A 442 0.47 0.56 13.16
CA ILE A 442 -0.26 0.00 14.30
C ILE A 442 -0.42 1.09 15.34
N VAL A 443 -1.63 1.23 15.89
CA VAL A 443 -1.91 2.10 17.04
C VAL A 443 -2.54 1.27 18.15
N ILE A 444 -1.93 1.28 19.33
CA ILE A 444 -2.56 0.71 20.53
C ILE A 444 -3.49 1.78 21.12
N LEU A 445 -4.78 1.47 21.17
CA LEU A 445 -5.79 2.22 21.89
C LEU A 445 -5.90 1.63 23.29
N ARG A 446 -5.46 2.41 24.28
CA ARG A 446 -5.53 2.05 25.70
C ARG A 446 -6.62 2.85 26.38
N PRO A 447 -7.74 2.23 26.78
CA PRO A 447 -8.76 2.92 27.57
C PRO A 447 -8.13 3.61 28.77
N LEU A 448 -8.49 4.88 28.98
CA LEU A 448 -8.12 5.60 30.19
C LEU A 448 -8.93 5.02 31.35
N GLU A 449 -8.32 4.86 32.52
CA GLU A 449 -9.09 4.56 33.72
C GLU A 449 -10.10 5.69 33.93
N PRO A 450 -11.35 5.39 34.33
CA PRO A 450 -12.29 6.43 34.69
C PRO A 450 -11.65 7.27 35.80
N THR A 451 -11.37 8.54 35.49
CA THR A 451 -10.95 9.51 36.49
C THR A 451 -12.02 9.51 37.57
N ALA A 452 -11.62 9.24 38.81
CA ALA A 452 -12.49 9.34 39.97
C ALA A 452 -12.91 10.82 40.15
N ALA A 453 -13.91 11.26 39.38
CA ALA A 453 -14.49 12.58 39.49
C ALA A 453 -15.74 12.51 40.35
N GLY A 454 -15.64 13.08 41.56
CA GLY A 454 -16.78 13.56 42.33
C GLY A 454 -17.20 12.70 43.53
N GLN A 455 -16.34 12.51 44.52
CA GLN A 455 -16.88 12.48 45.89
C GLN A 455 -17.39 13.90 46.19
N PRO A 456 -18.66 14.10 46.57
CA PRO A 456 -19.12 15.41 47.01
C PRO A 456 -18.30 15.78 48.24
N GLU A 457 -17.69 16.96 48.23
CA GLU A 457 -17.16 17.56 49.44
C GLU A 457 -18.30 17.57 50.48
N ALA A 458 -18.10 16.81 51.56
CA ALA A 458 -18.97 16.86 52.70
C ALA A 458 -18.89 18.28 53.26
N SER A 459 -19.94 19.05 53.00
CA SER A 459 -20.13 20.37 53.58
C SER A 459 -19.95 20.27 55.08
N ALA A 460 -18.98 21.01 55.62
CA ALA A 460 -18.84 21.28 57.03
C ALA A 460 -20.14 21.91 57.54
N GLY A 461 -20.97 21.09 58.18
CA GLY A 461 -22.15 21.54 58.91
C GLY A 461 -21.71 22.14 60.23
N ALA A 462 -21.65 23.47 60.28
CA ALA A 462 -21.75 24.21 61.52
C ALA A 462 -23.19 24.12 62.04
N ARG A 463 -23.40 23.44 63.17
CA ARG A 463 -24.20 23.87 64.32
C ARG A 463 -24.14 22.85 65.45
#